data_AF-A0A937U429-F1
#
_entry.id   AF-A0A937U429-F1
#
_cell.length_a   1.000
_cell.length_b   1.000
_cell.length_c   1.000
_cell.angle_alpha   90.00
_cell.angle_beta   90.00
_cell.angle_gamma   90.00
#
_symmetry.space_group_name_H-M   'P 1'
#
loop_
_entity.id
_entity.type
_entity.pdbx_description
1 polymer ?
#
loop_
_entity_poly.entity_id
_entity_poly.type
_entity_poly.pdbx_seq_one_letter_code
_entity_poly.pdbx_strand_id
1 'polypeptide(L)'
;MIEHKKEFYSGFGMIMGFLIVLVIFFSPIFKGQNGLDYLDNLYNSISKGSAYYIPKVKKESNKFKGNPVSVTLVMADEKKAEQTAQLFKAGGAETIVLGNQLKVMGDLGKILENCLADADAMYKNDGQKVSGKYGYEEKRVLYNWWKALKEMEKDLKKQKKFKEAKIAALVVKKAVESSYNYYNIESQKIGDRWGIVLFSLVFYVVYTLWYGFAIMFMFEGLGMKLEH
;
A
#
# COMPACT_ATOMS: atom_id res chain seq x y z
N MET A 1 -12.31 -12.33 46.95
CA MET A 1 -13.49 -13.08 47.45
C MET A 1 -14.44 -13.20 46.27
N ILE A 2 -14.78 -14.41 45.81
CA ILE A 2 -15.70 -14.59 44.67
C ILE A 2 -17.12 -14.48 45.23
N GLU A 3 -17.86 -13.46 44.83
CA GLU A 3 -19.20 -13.16 45.34
C GLU A 3 -20.26 -13.98 44.60
N HIS A 4 -20.12 -14.09 43.28
CA HIS A 4 -21.04 -14.77 42.39
C HIS A 4 -20.31 -15.91 41.65
N LYS A 5 -20.28 -17.10 42.26
CA LYS A 5 -19.46 -18.23 41.81
C LYS A 5 -19.82 -18.72 40.40
N LYS A 6 -21.10 -18.74 40.04
CA LYS A 6 -21.57 -19.26 38.75
C LYS A 6 -21.09 -18.36 37.60
N GLU A 7 -21.27 -17.06 37.78
CA GLU A 7 -20.90 -15.99 36.87
C GLU A 7 -19.38 -15.97 36.68
N PHE A 8 -18.62 -16.05 37.79
CA PHE A 8 -17.17 -16.10 37.77
C PHE A 8 -16.62 -17.31 36.99
N TYR A 9 -17.09 -18.53 37.29
CA TYR A 9 -16.59 -19.74 36.60
C TYR A 9 -17.07 -19.82 35.14
N SER A 10 -18.24 -19.27 34.82
CA SER A 10 -18.71 -19.12 33.44
C SER A 10 -17.78 -18.19 32.65
N GLY A 11 -17.51 -16.99 33.18
CA GLY A 11 -16.57 -16.04 32.57
C GLY A 11 -15.16 -16.61 32.43
N PHE A 12 -14.66 -17.29 33.47
CA PHE A 12 -13.35 -17.96 33.43
C PHE A 12 -13.29 -19.05 32.34
N GLY A 13 -14.31 -19.90 32.24
CA GLY A 13 -14.40 -20.90 31.18
C GLY A 13 -14.43 -20.27 29.79
N MET A 14 -15.16 -19.16 29.62
CA MET A 14 -15.20 -18.39 28.38
C MET A 14 -13.82 -17.80 28.03
N ILE A 15 -13.08 -17.25 28.99
CA ILE A 15 -11.70 -16.77 28.76
C ILE A 15 -10.78 -17.92 28.35
N MET A 16 -10.86 -19.07 29.02
CA MET A 16 -10.03 -20.22 28.65
C MET A 16 -10.34 -20.71 27.24
N GLY A 17 -11.61 -20.79 26.85
CA GLY A 17 -12.03 -21.10 25.49
C GLY A 17 -11.52 -20.07 24.47
N PHE A 18 -11.62 -18.77 24.81
CA PHE A 18 -11.09 -17.69 23.99
C PHE A 18 -9.58 -17.84 23.77
N LEU A 19 -8.81 -18.10 24.83
CA LEU A 19 -7.36 -18.28 24.75
C LEU A 19 -6.96 -19.49 23.91
N ILE A 20 -7.71 -20.60 24.00
CA ILE A 20 -7.47 -21.78 23.14
C ILE A 20 -7.64 -21.39 21.67
N VAL A 21 -8.74 -20.72 21.33
CA VAL A 21 -8.99 -20.25 19.96
C VAL A 21 -7.91 -19.26 19.52
N LEU A 22 -7.48 -18.35 20.39
CA LEU A 22 -6.39 -17.41 20.13
C LEU A 22 -5.09 -18.16 19.78
N VAL A 23 -4.68 -19.12 20.61
CA VAL A 23 -3.45 -19.89 20.41
C VAL A 23 -3.53 -20.67 19.10
N ILE A 24 -4.67 -21.30 18.80
CA ILE A 24 -4.88 -22.00 17.53
C ILE A 24 -4.81 -21.01 16.36
N PHE A 25 -5.43 -19.84 16.47
CA PHE A 25 -5.43 -18.83 15.41
C PHE A 25 -4.02 -18.30 15.12
N PHE A 26 -3.19 -18.11 16.15
CA PHE A 26 -1.80 -17.67 16.02
C PHE A 26 -0.79 -18.81 15.76
N SER A 27 -1.23 -20.06 15.83
CA SER A 27 -0.39 -21.21 15.50
C SER A 27 -0.24 -21.42 13.98
N PRO A 28 0.88 -22.00 13.50
CA PRO A 28 1.18 -22.13 12.07
C PRO A 28 0.41 -23.26 11.37
N ILE A 29 -0.85 -23.50 11.74
CA ILE A 29 -1.66 -24.63 11.25
C ILE A 29 -2.27 -24.34 9.86
N PHE A 30 -2.33 -23.07 9.43
CA PHE A 30 -2.91 -22.68 8.14
C PHE A 30 -1.86 -22.65 7.03
N LYS A 31 -1.49 -23.83 6.50
CA LYS A 31 -0.49 -23.98 5.42
C LYS A 31 0.89 -23.39 5.78
N GLY A 32 1.29 -23.52 7.04
CA GLY A 32 2.55 -22.94 7.56
C GLY A 32 2.47 -21.46 7.91
N GLN A 33 1.33 -20.82 7.71
CA GLN A 33 1.02 -19.47 8.18
C GLN A 33 0.07 -19.55 9.39
N ASN A 34 0.07 -18.50 10.21
CA ASN A 34 -1.00 -18.33 11.19
C ASN A 34 -2.24 -17.70 10.51
N GLY A 35 -3.38 -17.72 11.21
CA GLY A 35 -4.65 -17.21 10.69
C GLY A 35 -4.62 -15.71 10.39
N LEU A 36 -3.83 -14.93 11.12
CA LEU A 36 -3.65 -13.50 10.87
C LEU A 36 -2.90 -13.28 9.55
N ASP A 37 -1.77 -13.93 9.36
CA ASP A 37 -0.96 -13.82 8.14
C ASP A 37 -1.77 -14.26 6.91
N TYR A 38 -2.54 -15.34 7.04
CA TYR A 38 -3.40 -15.82 5.97
C TYR A 38 -4.46 -14.79 5.57
N LEU A 39 -5.17 -14.22 6.56
CA LEU A 39 -6.18 -13.21 6.31
C LEU A 39 -5.57 -11.91 5.79
N ASP A 40 -4.44 -11.47 6.33
CA ASP A 40 -3.74 -10.27 5.86
C ASP A 40 -3.31 -10.42 4.40
N ASN A 41 -2.69 -11.55 4.04
CA ASN A 41 -2.34 -11.87 2.66
C ASN A 41 -3.58 -11.88 1.75
N LEU A 42 -4.69 -12.48 2.20
CA LEU A 42 -5.95 -12.50 1.47
C LEU A 42 -6.50 -11.09 1.23
N TYR A 43 -6.59 -10.26 2.27
CA TYR A 43 -7.10 -8.90 2.18
C TYR A 43 -6.18 -8.02 1.32
N ASN A 44 -4.86 -8.15 1.44
CA ASN A 44 -3.91 -7.43 0.60
C ASN A 44 -4.02 -7.83 -0.89
N SER A 45 -4.22 -9.11 -1.17
CA SER A 45 -4.45 -9.64 -2.53
C SER A 45 -5.75 -9.10 -3.15
N ILE A 46 -6.82 -9.03 -2.36
CA ILE A 46 -8.11 -8.44 -2.77
C ILE A 46 -7.97 -6.93 -2.98
N SER A 47 -7.33 -6.25 -2.03
CA SER A 47 -7.12 -4.80 -2.07
C SER A 47 -6.30 -4.38 -3.28
N LYS A 48 -5.29 -5.18 -3.65
CA LYS A 48 -4.57 -5.04 -4.92
C LYS A 48 -5.55 -5.11 -6.09
N GLY A 49 -6.36 -6.17 -6.21
CA GLY A 49 -7.34 -6.28 -7.31
C GLY A 49 -8.26 -5.06 -7.45
N SER A 50 -8.66 -4.44 -6.35
CA SER A 50 -9.53 -3.25 -6.34
C SER A 50 -8.80 -1.92 -6.57
N ALA A 51 -7.48 -1.86 -6.36
CA ALA A 51 -6.70 -0.62 -6.41
C ALA A 51 -6.04 -0.35 -7.78
N TYR A 52 -6.41 -1.07 -8.84
CA TYR A 52 -5.78 -0.94 -10.16
C TYR A 52 -6.31 0.28 -10.94
N TYR A 53 -5.79 1.46 -10.58
CA TYR A 53 -6.19 2.74 -11.18
C TYR A 53 -5.33 3.17 -12.38
N ILE A 54 -4.24 2.47 -12.68
CA ILE A 54 -3.25 2.85 -13.70
C ILE A 54 -3.88 3.14 -15.07
N PRO A 55 -4.82 2.33 -15.61
CA PRO A 55 -5.45 2.64 -16.90
C PRO A 55 -6.19 3.98 -16.93
N LYS A 56 -6.86 4.32 -15.82
CA LYS A 56 -7.56 5.61 -15.67
C LYS A 56 -6.55 6.76 -15.60
N VAL A 57 -5.51 6.62 -14.78
CA VAL A 57 -4.46 7.64 -14.63
C VAL A 57 -3.73 7.86 -15.95
N LYS A 58 -3.46 6.80 -16.73
CA LYS A 58 -2.87 6.90 -18.07
C LYS A 58 -3.73 7.71 -19.04
N LYS A 59 -5.06 7.55 -19.01
CA LYS A 59 -5.98 8.38 -19.80
C LYS A 59 -5.93 9.85 -19.38
N GLU A 60 -5.80 10.13 -18.08
CA GLU A 60 -5.69 11.50 -17.57
C GLU A 60 -4.32 12.13 -17.88
N SER A 61 -3.22 11.39 -17.79
CA SER A 61 -1.87 11.87 -18.10
C SER A 61 -1.68 12.14 -19.59
N ASN A 62 -2.35 11.38 -20.47
CA ASN A 62 -2.30 11.60 -21.91
C ASN A 62 -2.76 13.00 -22.34
N LYS A 63 -3.59 13.68 -21.53
CA LYS A 63 -4.01 15.07 -21.79
C LYS A 63 -2.86 16.08 -21.71
N PHE A 64 -1.69 15.66 -21.20
CA PHE A 64 -0.49 16.48 -21.07
C PHE A 64 0.58 16.14 -22.11
N LYS A 65 0.29 15.28 -23.10
CA LYS A 65 1.19 15.07 -24.24
C LYS A 65 1.35 16.38 -25.01
N GLY A 66 2.59 16.72 -25.35
CA GLY A 66 2.96 17.99 -25.96
C GLY A 66 3.19 19.13 -24.98
N ASN A 67 2.97 18.94 -23.67
CA ASN A 67 3.15 20.01 -22.69
C ASN A 67 4.60 20.08 -22.20
N PRO A 68 5.37 21.13 -22.55
CA PRO A 68 6.74 21.25 -22.10
C PRO A 68 6.80 21.66 -20.62
N VAL A 69 7.66 20.98 -19.87
CA VAL A 69 7.99 21.31 -18.49
C VAL A 69 9.49 21.47 -18.35
N SER A 70 9.88 22.38 -17.47
CA SER A 70 11.26 22.56 -16.99
C SER A 70 11.17 22.60 -15.48
N VAL A 71 11.81 21.63 -14.80
CA VAL A 71 11.74 21.48 -13.34
C VAL A 71 13.11 21.21 -12.76
N THR A 72 13.31 21.66 -11.52
CA THR A 72 14.51 21.33 -10.75
C THR A 72 14.13 20.45 -9.57
N LEU A 73 14.71 19.25 -9.50
CA LEU A 73 14.41 18.22 -8.52
C LEU A 73 15.57 18.09 -7.54
N VAL A 74 15.27 18.15 -6.23
CA VAL A 74 16.28 17.95 -5.18
C VAL A 74 16.26 16.50 -4.72
N MET A 75 17.33 15.78 -5.02
CA MET A 75 17.54 14.38 -4.66
C MET A 75 18.35 14.27 -3.37
N ALA A 76 18.44 13.07 -2.79
CA ALA A 76 19.14 12.91 -1.51
C ALA A 76 20.66 13.08 -1.66
N ASP A 77 21.20 12.62 -2.80
CA ASP A 77 22.62 12.60 -3.13
C ASP A 77 22.79 12.56 -4.66
N GLU A 78 24.02 12.78 -5.11
CA GLU A 78 24.37 12.81 -6.54
C GLU A 78 24.09 11.48 -7.24
N LYS A 79 24.42 10.35 -6.59
CA LYS A 79 24.14 9.02 -7.14
C LYS A 79 22.65 8.80 -7.43
N LYS A 80 21.76 9.23 -6.53
CA LYS A 80 20.31 9.18 -6.76
C LYS A 80 19.89 10.16 -7.84
N ALA A 81 20.51 11.33 -7.94
CA ALA A 81 20.25 12.26 -9.04
C ALA A 81 20.61 11.64 -10.40
N GLU A 82 21.75 10.96 -10.51
CA GLU A 82 22.17 10.23 -11.72
C GLU A 82 21.21 9.08 -12.06
N GLN A 83 20.84 8.26 -11.08
CA GLN A 83 19.87 7.17 -11.27
C GLN A 83 18.52 7.71 -11.72
N THR A 84 18.02 8.77 -11.09
CA THR A 84 16.75 9.41 -11.47
C THR A 84 16.86 10.10 -12.83
N ALA A 85 18.01 10.64 -13.23
CA ALA A 85 18.18 11.22 -14.56
C ALA A 85 17.88 10.19 -15.67
N GLN A 86 18.29 8.92 -15.49
CA GLN A 86 18.02 7.85 -16.44
C GLN A 86 16.51 7.61 -16.66
N LEU A 87 15.70 7.76 -15.62
CA LEU A 87 14.24 7.61 -15.67
C LEU A 87 13.61 8.65 -16.60
N PHE A 88 14.07 9.90 -16.50
CA PHE A 88 13.60 10.99 -17.35
C PHE A 88 14.14 10.88 -18.78
N LYS A 89 15.42 10.51 -18.96
CA LYS A 89 16.01 10.24 -20.28
C LYS A 89 15.26 9.14 -21.04
N ALA A 90 14.88 8.06 -20.37
CA ALA A 90 14.06 7.00 -20.96
C ALA A 90 12.65 7.48 -21.39
N GLY A 91 12.14 8.56 -20.77
CA GLY A 91 10.92 9.25 -21.19
C GLY A 91 11.12 10.31 -22.28
N GLY A 92 12.34 10.43 -22.83
CA GLY A 92 12.68 11.41 -23.87
C GLY A 92 12.90 12.83 -23.34
N ALA A 93 13.14 13.01 -22.04
CA ALA A 93 13.47 14.29 -21.46
C ALA A 93 14.99 14.52 -21.38
N GLU A 94 15.39 15.77 -21.53
CA GLU A 94 16.75 16.23 -21.28
C GLU A 94 16.97 16.38 -19.78
N THR A 95 18.16 16.01 -19.31
CA THR A 95 18.51 16.05 -17.89
C THR A 95 19.92 16.55 -17.66
N ILE A 96 20.08 17.37 -16.63
CA ILE A 96 21.38 17.88 -16.18
C ILE A 96 21.48 17.62 -14.67
N VAL A 97 22.50 16.85 -14.27
CA VAL A 97 22.83 16.56 -12.87
C VAL A 97 23.84 17.60 -12.38
N LEU A 98 23.56 18.21 -11.23
CA LEU A 98 24.39 19.21 -10.56
C LEU A 98 24.46 18.84 -9.08
N GLY A 99 25.37 17.93 -8.72
CA GLY A 99 25.41 17.33 -7.38
C GLY A 99 24.08 16.64 -7.06
N ASN A 100 23.41 17.03 -5.97
CA ASN A 100 22.11 16.47 -5.60
C ASN A 100 20.91 17.09 -6.35
N GLN A 101 21.12 18.07 -7.23
CA GLN A 101 20.06 18.68 -8.03
C GLN A 101 19.99 18.04 -9.41
N LEU A 102 18.78 17.77 -9.88
CA LEU A 102 18.49 17.26 -11.21
C LEU A 102 17.57 18.24 -11.92
N LYS A 103 18.07 18.91 -12.96
CA LYS A 103 17.24 19.70 -13.86
C LYS A 103 16.68 18.78 -14.95
N VAL A 104 15.38 18.88 -15.20
CA VAL A 104 14.67 18.07 -16.20
C VAL A 104 13.90 18.99 -17.13
N MET A 105 14.08 18.81 -18.44
CA MET A 105 13.33 19.53 -19.48
C MET A 105 12.73 18.53 -20.46
N GLY A 106 11.43 18.59 -20.69
CA GLY A 106 10.80 17.67 -21.64
C GLY A 106 9.28 17.71 -21.66
N ASP A 107 8.70 16.76 -22.37
CA ASP A 107 7.26 16.58 -22.50
C ASP A 107 6.69 15.87 -21.25
N LEU A 108 5.82 16.55 -20.51
CA LEU A 108 5.22 16.01 -19.30
C LEU A 108 4.43 14.71 -19.56
N GLY A 109 3.67 14.66 -20.65
CA GLY A 109 2.90 13.47 -21.03
C GLY A 109 3.80 12.26 -21.27
N LYS A 110 4.92 12.41 -21.98
CA LYS A 110 5.89 11.33 -22.24
C LYS A 110 6.62 10.89 -20.97
N ILE A 111 7.03 11.84 -20.13
CA ILE A 111 7.63 11.56 -18.83
C ILE A 111 6.70 10.71 -17.98
N LEU A 112 5.44 11.14 -17.84
CA LEU A 112 4.44 10.42 -17.04
C LEU A 112 4.06 9.08 -17.68
N GLU A 113 4.03 8.98 -19.01
CA GLU A 113 3.84 7.71 -19.72
C GLU A 113 4.94 6.71 -19.39
N ASN A 114 6.21 7.15 -19.35
CA ASN A 114 7.33 6.30 -18.96
C ASN A 114 7.22 5.84 -17.50
N CYS A 115 6.93 6.77 -16.58
CA CYS A 115 6.71 6.45 -15.17
C CYS A 115 5.55 5.46 -14.97
N LEU A 116 4.43 5.66 -15.67
CA LEU A 116 3.26 4.79 -15.59
C LEU A 116 3.54 3.40 -16.16
N ALA A 117 4.39 3.28 -17.18
CA ALA A 117 4.81 1.98 -17.71
C ALA A 117 5.65 1.19 -16.68
N ASP A 118 6.56 1.86 -15.99
CA ASP A 118 7.37 1.22 -14.93
C ASP A 118 6.49 0.85 -13.73
N ALA A 119 5.58 1.73 -13.31
CA ALA A 119 4.61 1.45 -12.26
C ALA A 119 3.70 0.26 -12.63
N ASP A 120 3.20 0.20 -13.87
CA ASP A 120 2.35 -0.90 -14.33
C ASP A 120 3.06 -2.26 -14.32
N ALA A 121 4.33 -2.29 -14.76
CA ALA A 121 5.15 -3.51 -14.69
C ALA A 121 5.31 -3.98 -13.24
N MET A 122 5.65 -3.07 -12.34
CA MET A 122 5.76 -3.37 -10.90
C MET A 122 4.44 -3.79 -10.28
N TYR A 123 3.33 -3.17 -10.67
CA TYR A 123 2.00 -3.58 -10.22
C TYR A 123 1.68 -5.02 -10.62
N LYS A 124 2.16 -5.47 -11.78
CA LYS A 124 2.01 -6.83 -12.30
C LYS A 124 3.10 -7.80 -11.83
N ASN A 125 3.93 -7.37 -10.86
CA ASN A 125 5.07 -8.10 -10.33
C ASN A 125 6.17 -8.40 -11.37
N ASP A 126 6.19 -7.70 -12.50
CA ASP A 126 7.21 -7.80 -13.55
C ASP A 126 8.36 -6.81 -13.26
N GLY A 127 9.02 -7.02 -12.11
CA GLY A 127 10.13 -6.17 -11.67
C GLY A 127 11.37 -6.30 -12.54
N GLN A 128 11.60 -7.48 -13.13
CA GLN A 128 12.74 -7.75 -14.02
C GLN A 128 12.73 -6.83 -15.25
N LYS A 129 11.55 -6.54 -15.80
CA LYS A 129 11.42 -5.57 -16.89
C LYS A 129 11.89 -4.17 -16.49
N VAL A 130 11.66 -3.77 -15.25
CA VAL A 130 12.06 -2.46 -14.73
C VAL A 130 13.54 -2.42 -14.37
N SER A 131 14.04 -3.42 -13.64
CA SER A 131 15.47 -3.47 -13.29
C SER A 131 16.35 -3.71 -14.51
N GLY A 132 15.92 -4.52 -15.48
CA GLY A 132 16.61 -4.70 -16.76
C GLY A 132 16.67 -3.42 -17.61
N LYS A 133 15.65 -2.56 -17.52
CA LYS A 133 15.60 -1.29 -18.24
C LYS A 133 16.58 -0.24 -17.69
N TYR A 134 16.79 -0.23 -16.38
CA TYR A 134 17.59 0.81 -15.71
C TYR A 134 18.91 0.33 -15.12
N GLY A 135 19.15 -0.98 -15.05
CA GLY A 135 20.38 -1.55 -14.50
C GLY A 135 20.50 -1.48 -12.98
N TYR A 136 19.39 -1.25 -12.27
CA TYR A 136 19.37 -1.26 -10.80
C TYR A 136 18.02 -1.74 -10.25
N GLU A 137 18.02 -2.08 -8.96
CA GLU A 137 16.89 -2.66 -8.23
C GLU A 137 15.54 -1.95 -8.49
N GLU A 138 14.53 -2.73 -8.87
CA GLU A 138 13.23 -2.24 -9.33
C GLU A 138 12.41 -1.47 -8.27
N LYS A 139 12.50 -1.84 -6.98
CA LYS A 139 11.86 -1.04 -5.92
C LYS A 139 12.52 0.32 -5.78
N ARG A 140 13.85 0.39 -5.96
CA ARG A 140 14.59 1.67 -5.97
C ARG A 140 14.19 2.53 -7.15
N VAL A 141 13.90 1.95 -8.32
CA VAL A 141 13.37 2.69 -9.48
C VAL A 141 12.06 3.39 -9.11
N LEU A 142 11.11 2.67 -8.49
CA LEU A 142 9.84 3.26 -8.05
C LEU A 142 10.01 4.29 -6.92
N TYR A 143 10.94 4.05 -5.99
CA TYR A 143 11.29 5.05 -4.98
C TYR A 143 11.83 6.33 -5.61
N ASN A 144 12.71 6.20 -6.61
CA ASN A 144 13.27 7.33 -7.36
C ASN A 144 12.15 8.08 -8.11
N TRP A 145 11.22 7.37 -8.75
CA TRP A 145 10.02 7.97 -9.34
C TRP A 145 9.17 8.71 -8.32
N TRP A 146 8.90 8.10 -7.17
CA TRP A 146 8.11 8.70 -6.09
C TRP A 146 8.74 10.01 -5.62
N LYS A 147 10.03 9.99 -5.31
CA LYS A 147 10.76 11.19 -4.87
C LYS A 147 10.79 12.26 -5.95
N ALA A 148 11.11 11.87 -7.19
CA ALA A 148 11.20 12.78 -8.32
C ALA A 148 9.87 13.48 -8.61
N LEU A 149 8.76 12.75 -8.64
CA LEU A 149 7.44 13.33 -8.90
C LEU A 149 6.93 14.18 -7.73
N LYS A 150 7.30 13.86 -6.47
CA LYS A 150 7.03 14.73 -5.32
C LYS A 150 7.77 16.07 -5.42
N GLU A 151 9.04 16.05 -5.83
CA GLU A 151 9.80 17.29 -6.06
C GLU A 151 9.29 18.05 -7.29
N MET A 152 8.90 17.35 -8.35
CA MET A 152 8.26 17.93 -9.53
C MET A 152 6.95 18.63 -9.16
N GLU A 153 6.10 18.01 -8.35
CA GLU A 153 4.86 18.62 -7.86
C GLU A 153 5.15 19.93 -7.10
N LYS A 154 6.15 19.93 -6.20
CA LYS A 154 6.54 21.12 -5.44
C LYS A 154 7.04 22.23 -6.37
N ASP A 155 7.91 21.91 -7.31
CA ASP A 155 8.50 22.88 -8.22
C ASP A 155 7.46 23.48 -9.18
N LEU A 156 6.59 22.64 -9.76
CA LEU A 156 5.47 23.09 -10.60
C LEU A 156 4.50 23.99 -9.83
N LYS A 157 4.22 23.71 -8.55
CA LYS A 157 3.42 24.60 -7.70
C LYS A 157 4.08 25.96 -7.50
N LYS A 158 5.40 26.02 -7.29
CA LYS A 158 6.15 27.29 -7.20
C LYS A 158 6.04 28.08 -8.51
N GLN A 159 6.06 27.38 -9.65
CA GLN A 159 5.84 27.96 -10.98
C GLN A 159 4.37 28.29 -11.29
N LYS A 160 3.43 28.08 -10.34
CA LYS A 160 1.97 28.23 -10.50
C LYS A 160 1.37 27.32 -11.60
N LYS A 161 2.08 26.26 -12.00
CA LYS A 161 1.63 25.20 -12.92
C LYS A 161 0.82 24.14 -12.18
N PHE A 162 -0.33 24.54 -11.65
CA PHE A 162 -1.14 23.72 -10.75
C PHE A 162 -1.77 22.49 -11.42
N LYS A 163 -2.07 22.57 -12.73
CA LYS A 163 -2.67 21.45 -13.48
C LYS A 163 -1.65 20.31 -13.64
N GLU A 164 -0.42 20.67 -13.98
CA GLU A 164 0.74 19.80 -14.14
C GLU A 164 1.13 19.18 -12.80
N ALA A 165 1.17 20.00 -11.73
CA ALA A 165 1.42 19.51 -10.38
C ALA A 165 0.36 18.49 -9.94
N LYS A 166 -0.92 18.75 -10.24
CA LYS A 166 -2.03 17.86 -9.88
C LYS A 166 -1.93 16.51 -10.57
N ILE A 167 -1.55 16.46 -11.85
CA ILE A 167 -1.40 15.18 -12.55
C ILE A 167 -0.17 14.41 -12.04
N ALA A 168 0.96 15.08 -11.75
CA ALA A 168 2.12 14.45 -11.13
C ALA A 168 1.75 13.83 -9.77
N ALA A 169 1.03 14.57 -8.91
CA ALA A 169 0.54 14.08 -7.64
C ALA A 169 -0.42 12.89 -7.77
N LEU A 170 -1.29 12.91 -8.79
CA LEU A 170 -2.21 11.80 -9.08
C LEU A 170 -1.43 10.53 -9.48
N VAL A 171 -0.43 10.65 -10.37
CA VAL A 171 0.43 9.53 -10.78
C VAL A 171 1.17 8.94 -9.58
N VAL A 172 1.71 9.78 -8.69
CA VAL A 172 2.31 9.30 -7.44
C VAL A 172 1.33 8.48 -6.63
N LYS A 173 0.18 9.05 -6.29
CA LYS A 173 -0.79 8.45 -5.36
C LYS A 173 -1.46 7.19 -5.90
N LYS A 174 -1.77 7.17 -7.20
CA LYS A 174 -2.63 6.15 -7.81
C LYS A 174 -1.90 5.15 -8.68
N ALA A 175 -0.63 5.39 -8.99
CA ALA A 175 0.21 4.44 -9.72
C ALA A 175 1.47 4.09 -8.93
N VAL A 176 2.35 5.05 -8.64
CA VAL A 176 3.68 4.75 -8.07
C VAL A 176 3.57 4.16 -6.66
N GLU A 177 2.89 4.82 -5.73
CA GLU A 177 2.72 4.35 -4.35
C GLU A 177 1.97 3.02 -4.30
N SER A 178 0.88 2.89 -5.09
CA SER A 178 0.12 1.64 -5.17
C SER A 178 0.97 0.49 -5.72
N SER A 179 1.77 0.73 -6.75
CA SER A 179 2.62 -0.31 -7.35
C SER A 179 3.77 -0.72 -6.43
N TYR A 180 4.36 0.24 -5.70
CA TYR A 180 5.40 -0.05 -4.72
C TYR A 180 4.87 -0.91 -3.57
N ASN A 181 3.70 -0.55 -3.03
CA ASN A 181 3.10 -1.24 -1.88
C ASN A 181 2.60 -2.65 -2.23
N TYR A 182 2.07 -2.84 -3.44
CA TYR A 182 1.53 -4.12 -3.88
C TYR A 182 2.52 -5.00 -4.64
N TYR A 183 3.78 -4.58 -4.79
CA TYR A 183 4.79 -5.38 -5.48
C TYR A 183 5.04 -6.70 -4.74
N ASN A 184 5.14 -7.80 -5.49
CA ASN A 184 5.20 -9.20 -5.04
C ASN A 184 3.93 -9.77 -4.39
N ILE A 185 2.81 -9.04 -4.42
CA ILE A 185 1.50 -9.54 -3.98
C ILE A 185 0.73 -10.06 -5.18
N GLU A 186 0.14 -11.25 -5.11
CA GLU A 186 -0.71 -11.76 -6.19
C GLU A 186 -2.13 -11.19 -6.09
N SER A 187 -2.67 -10.71 -7.20
CA SER A 187 -4.03 -10.17 -7.20
C SER A 187 -5.06 -11.29 -7.15
N GLN A 188 -6.01 -11.23 -6.23
CA GLN A 188 -7.16 -12.13 -6.16
C GLN A 188 -8.46 -11.34 -6.25
N LYS A 189 -9.49 -11.90 -6.89
CA LYS A 189 -10.82 -11.27 -6.92
C LYS A 189 -11.59 -11.63 -5.66
N ILE A 190 -12.28 -10.66 -5.07
CA ILE A 190 -13.14 -10.88 -3.90
C ILE A 190 -14.22 -11.92 -4.16
N GLY A 191 -14.75 -12.00 -5.40
CA GLY A 191 -15.78 -12.96 -5.80
C GLY A 191 -15.35 -14.42 -5.63
N ASP A 192 -14.05 -14.71 -5.73
CA ASP A 192 -13.52 -16.07 -5.60
C ASP A 192 -13.30 -16.47 -4.12
N ARG A 193 -13.38 -15.50 -3.20
CA ARG A 193 -13.02 -15.65 -1.77
C ARG A 193 -14.10 -15.12 -0.82
N TRP A 194 -15.30 -14.81 -1.32
CA TRP A 194 -16.36 -14.13 -0.57
C TRP A 194 -16.75 -14.86 0.72
N GLY A 195 -16.80 -16.20 0.69
CA GLY A 195 -17.15 -17.01 1.86
C GLY A 195 -16.14 -16.90 3.00
N ILE A 196 -14.85 -16.87 2.67
CA ILE A 196 -13.77 -16.72 3.67
C ILE A 196 -13.80 -15.30 4.25
N VAL A 197 -14.02 -14.28 3.41
CA VAL A 197 -14.14 -12.89 3.85
C VAL A 197 -15.36 -12.67 4.75
N LEU A 198 -16.51 -13.26 4.41
CA LEU A 198 -17.69 -13.18 5.25
C LEU A 198 -17.46 -13.88 6.59
N PHE A 199 -16.89 -15.09 6.55
CA PHE A 199 -16.55 -15.84 7.75
C PHE A 199 -15.58 -15.06 8.65
N SER A 200 -14.51 -14.47 8.11
CA SER A 200 -13.54 -13.73 8.92
C SER A 200 -14.15 -12.49 9.58
N LEU A 201 -15.07 -11.79 8.89
CA LEU A 201 -15.77 -10.64 9.46
C LEU A 201 -16.73 -11.06 10.58
N VAL A 202 -17.55 -12.09 10.35
CA VAL A 202 -18.46 -12.63 11.38
C VAL A 202 -17.66 -13.16 12.57
N PHE A 203 -16.58 -13.90 12.31
CA PHE A 203 -15.69 -14.41 13.33
C PHE A 203 -15.10 -13.27 14.17
N TYR A 204 -14.59 -12.20 13.55
CA TYR A 204 -14.05 -11.04 14.26
C TYR A 204 -15.09 -10.43 15.22
N VAL A 205 -16.32 -10.22 14.77
CA VAL A 205 -17.38 -9.64 15.61
C VAL A 205 -17.77 -10.58 16.75
N VAL A 206 -18.01 -11.86 16.46
CA VAL A 206 -18.40 -12.84 17.48
C VAL A 206 -17.27 -13.03 18.50
N TYR A 207 -16.02 -13.11 18.04
CA TYR A 207 -14.85 -13.32 18.88
C TYR A 207 -14.56 -12.12 19.80
N THR A 208 -14.71 -10.89 19.29
CA THR A 208 -14.55 -9.66 20.10
C THR A 208 -15.67 -9.52 21.14
N LEU A 209 -16.92 -9.80 20.77
CA LEU A 209 -18.03 -9.81 21.72
C LEU A 209 -17.87 -10.91 22.77
N TRP A 210 -17.46 -12.12 22.37
CA TRP A 210 -17.21 -13.23 23.29
C TRP A 210 -16.20 -12.83 24.37
N TYR A 211 -15.08 -12.21 23.99
CA TYR A 211 -14.12 -11.68 24.95
C TYR A 211 -14.72 -10.66 25.91
N GLY A 212 -15.52 -9.72 25.40
CA GLY A 212 -16.21 -8.71 26.19
C GLY A 212 -17.14 -9.32 27.24
N PHE A 213 -18.00 -10.26 26.84
CA PHE A 213 -18.88 -10.98 27.76
C PHE A 213 -18.12 -11.83 28.77
N ALA A 214 -17.00 -12.46 28.37
CA ALA A 214 -16.18 -13.25 29.28
C ALA A 214 -15.61 -12.40 30.43
N ILE A 215 -15.11 -11.20 30.12
CA ILE A 215 -14.63 -10.24 31.13
C ILE A 215 -15.78 -9.74 31.99
N MET A 216 -16.91 -9.39 31.38
CA MET A 216 -18.09 -8.89 32.10
C MET A 216 -18.54 -9.89 33.17
N PHE A 217 -18.71 -11.17 32.82
CA PHE A 217 -19.09 -12.22 33.77
C PHE A 217 -18.04 -12.47 34.85
N MET A 218 -16.75 -12.30 34.55
CA MET A 218 -15.72 -12.37 35.60
C MET A 218 -15.84 -11.22 36.59
N PHE A 219 -16.12 -10.01 36.13
CA PHE A 219 -16.30 -8.83 36.98
C PHE A 219 -17.59 -8.87 37.80
N GLU A 220 -18.70 -9.30 37.21
CA GLU A 220 -19.93 -9.61 37.95
C GLU A 220 -19.70 -10.72 38.97
N GLY A 221 -18.96 -11.76 38.59
CA GLY A 221 -18.50 -12.83 39.47
C GLY A 221 -17.76 -12.35 40.73
N LEU A 222 -17.07 -11.21 40.62
CA LEU A 222 -16.33 -10.56 41.69
C LEU A 222 -17.15 -9.53 42.48
N GLY A 223 -18.42 -9.31 42.13
CA GLY A 223 -19.32 -8.39 42.84
C GLY A 223 -19.53 -7.03 42.18
N MET A 224 -18.91 -6.77 41.03
CA MET A 224 -19.10 -5.50 40.31
C MET A 224 -20.37 -5.55 39.47
N LYS A 225 -21.36 -4.70 39.80
CA LYS A 225 -22.56 -4.54 38.97
C LYS A 225 -22.24 -3.68 37.75
N LEU A 226 -22.19 -4.32 36.59
CA LEU A 226 -21.97 -3.66 35.30
C LEU A 226 -23.27 -3.46 34.51
N GLU A 227 -24.38 -4.00 35.00
CA GLU A 227 -25.75 -3.66 34.59
C GLU A 227 -26.24 -2.38 35.30
N HIS A 228 -27.15 -1.64 34.68
CA HIS A 228 -27.92 -0.57 35.33
C HIS A 228 -29.02 -1.15 36.22
#